data_AF-A0A3P8FBS0-F1
#
_entry.id   AF-A0A3P8FBS0-F1
#
_cell.length_a   1.000
_cell.length_b   1.000
_cell.length_c   1.000
_cell.angle_alpha   90.00
_cell.angle_beta   90.00
_cell.angle_gamma   90.00
#
_symmetry.space_group_name_H-M   'P 1'
#
loop_
_entity.id
_entity.type
_entity.pdbx_description
1 polymer ?
#
loop_
_entity_poly.entity_id
_entity_poly.type
_entity_poly.pdbx_seq_one_letter_code
_entity_poly.pdbx_strand_id
1 'polypeptide(L)'
;MTGGTGLVGHGIRLALNSPEYDLARENEHWVFASSRDVNLTDPQATQQYFEHIRPTHVIHLAAKVGGLFANMSGNLEFFRQNVLINDNVLASSFSVGVRKVVSCLSTCIFPDQTTYPIDETMVHNGPPHDSNYGYSYAKRMIDVLNRAYSEQYGVVYTSVIPTNVFGPYDNFNIERGHVLPGLIHKAYLSKKQNQPLIVWGSGTPLRQFIYSVDLGRLIIWTLREYNDTSPIILSVPEDQEISIRQAAQAVANAMGCTQLTVSLLSLYLFYFILLHT
;
A
#
# COMPACT_ATOMS: atom_id res chain seq x y z
N MET A 1 14.27 -5.55 -3.93
CA MET A 1 12.96 -5.02 -3.47
C MET A 1 13.16 -4.30 -2.15
N THR A 2 12.71 -3.05 -2.05
CA THR A 2 12.66 -2.34 -0.77
C THR A 2 11.32 -2.55 -0.08
N GLY A 3 11.27 -2.59 1.26
CA GLY A 3 10.02 -2.83 1.99
C GLY A 3 9.51 -4.28 1.88
N GLY A 4 10.42 -5.23 1.64
CA GLY A 4 10.12 -6.63 1.33
C GLY A 4 9.55 -7.44 2.50
N THR A 5 9.48 -6.87 3.70
CA THR A 5 8.93 -7.49 4.91
C THR A 5 7.52 -7.03 5.28
N GLY A 6 6.92 -6.12 4.49
CA GLY A 6 5.52 -5.73 4.64
C GLY A 6 4.55 -6.64 3.90
N LEU A 7 3.24 -6.33 3.99
CA LEU A 7 2.14 -7.04 3.33
C LEU A 7 2.42 -7.38 1.86
N VAL A 8 2.74 -6.37 1.05
CA VAL A 8 2.95 -6.55 -0.40
C VAL A 8 4.25 -7.31 -0.68
N GLY A 9 5.30 -7.08 0.10
CA GLY A 9 6.56 -7.84 -0.02
C GLY A 9 6.36 -9.33 0.24
N HIS A 10 5.57 -9.68 1.27
CA HIS A 10 5.16 -11.06 1.51
C HIS A 10 4.20 -11.60 0.45
N GLY A 11 3.28 -10.79 -0.06
CA GLY A 11 2.42 -11.15 -1.20
C GLY A 11 3.23 -11.58 -2.42
N ILE A 12 4.29 -10.84 -2.75
CA ILE A 12 5.22 -11.20 -3.83
C ILE A 12 6.00 -12.48 -3.52
N ARG A 13 6.48 -12.67 -2.28
CA ARG A 13 7.14 -13.94 -1.89
C ARG A 13 6.22 -15.14 -2.05
N LEU A 14 4.95 -15.00 -1.67
CA LEU A 14 3.95 -16.05 -1.86
C LEU A 14 3.68 -16.29 -3.35
N ALA A 15 3.54 -15.24 -4.15
CA ALA A 15 3.38 -15.36 -5.60
C ALA A 15 4.56 -16.07 -6.29
N LEU A 16 5.79 -15.84 -5.81
CA LEU A 16 6.99 -16.49 -6.35
C LEU A 16 7.09 -17.98 -5.97
N ASN A 17 6.70 -18.35 -4.75
CA ASN A 17 7.05 -19.67 -4.18
C ASN A 17 5.84 -20.59 -3.90
N SER A 18 4.61 -20.11 -4.05
CA SER A 18 3.44 -20.96 -3.83
C SER A 18 3.28 -21.96 -4.98
N PRO A 19 2.87 -23.22 -4.70
CA PRO A 19 2.62 -24.22 -5.75
C PRO A 19 1.54 -23.82 -6.76
N GLU A 20 0.64 -22.89 -6.40
CA GLU A 20 -0.45 -22.43 -7.25
C GLU A 20 0.04 -21.47 -8.36
N TYR A 21 1.05 -20.64 -8.07
CA TYR A 21 1.52 -19.60 -8.99
C TYR A 21 2.92 -19.85 -9.54
N ASP A 22 3.84 -20.35 -8.70
CA ASP A 22 5.22 -20.72 -9.05
C ASP A 22 5.91 -19.75 -10.03
N LEU A 23 5.88 -18.45 -9.71
CA LEU A 23 6.39 -17.41 -10.62
C LEU A 23 7.91 -17.23 -10.59
N ALA A 24 8.63 -17.99 -9.75
CA ALA A 24 10.09 -17.93 -9.68
C ALA A 24 10.72 -18.35 -11.01
N ARG A 25 11.86 -17.73 -11.36
CA ARG A 25 12.66 -18.09 -12.53
C ARG A 25 14.09 -18.30 -12.09
N GLU A 26 14.75 -19.35 -12.60
CA GLU A 26 16.11 -19.74 -12.19
C GLU A 26 17.16 -18.65 -12.43
N ASN A 27 16.95 -17.79 -13.42
CA ASN A 27 17.84 -16.69 -13.79
C ASN A 27 17.59 -15.39 -13.01
N GLU A 28 16.67 -15.39 -12.03
CA GLU A 28 16.35 -14.23 -11.21
C GLU A 28 16.79 -14.42 -9.76
N HIS A 29 17.59 -13.48 -9.24
CA HIS A 29 17.95 -13.45 -7.82
C HIS A 29 17.17 -12.36 -7.09
N TRP A 30 16.33 -12.77 -6.13
CA TRP A 30 15.42 -11.88 -5.41
C TRP A 30 15.97 -11.46 -4.05
N VAL A 31 16.28 -10.17 -3.88
CA VAL A 31 16.69 -9.58 -2.59
C VAL A 31 15.53 -8.78 -1.98
N PHE A 32 15.15 -9.11 -0.74
CA PHE A 32 14.06 -8.48 -0.01
C PHE A 32 14.59 -7.69 1.19
N ALA A 33 14.71 -6.37 1.04
CA ALA A 33 15.25 -5.50 2.08
C ALA A 33 14.17 -4.99 3.04
N SER A 34 14.55 -4.81 4.29
CA SER A 34 13.79 -4.22 5.38
C SER A 34 14.53 -3.03 5.99
N SER A 35 13.90 -2.33 6.93
CA SER A 35 14.55 -1.26 7.70
C SER A 35 15.70 -1.74 8.60
N ARG A 36 15.84 -3.06 8.83
CA ARG A 36 16.99 -3.64 9.54
C ARG A 36 18.23 -3.73 8.64
N ASP A 37 18.01 -3.78 7.33
CA ASP A 37 19.08 -3.92 6.33
C ASP A 37 19.59 -2.53 5.91
N VAL A 38 18.67 -1.56 5.74
CA VAL A 38 19.01 -0.20 5.32
C VAL A 38 17.97 0.81 5.80
N ASN A 39 18.43 1.94 6.34
CA ASN A 39 17.57 3.10 6.59
C ASN A 39 17.47 3.95 5.33
N LEU A 40 16.35 3.84 4.61
CA LEU A 40 16.15 4.53 3.32
C LEU A 40 15.93 6.05 3.45
N THR A 41 15.79 6.61 4.66
CA THR A 41 15.80 8.07 4.83
C THR A 41 17.21 8.66 4.79
N ASP A 42 18.24 7.82 4.93
CA ASP A 42 19.64 8.21 4.90
C ASP A 42 20.19 8.03 3.46
N PRO A 43 20.58 9.12 2.77
CA PRO A 43 21.09 9.06 1.40
C PRO A 43 22.37 8.24 1.29
N GLN A 44 23.29 8.37 2.25
CA GLN A 44 24.57 7.67 2.20
C GLN A 44 24.37 6.17 2.43
N ALA A 45 23.57 5.79 3.42
CA ALA A 45 23.26 4.39 3.68
C ALA A 45 22.53 3.74 2.49
N THR A 46 21.60 4.47 1.85
CA THR A 46 20.88 3.98 0.68
C THR A 46 21.82 3.76 -0.50
N GLN A 47 22.68 4.74 -0.80
CA GLN A 47 23.65 4.64 -1.88
C GLN A 47 24.58 3.44 -1.70
N GLN A 48 25.19 3.30 -0.50
CA GLN A 48 26.09 2.18 -0.18
C GLN A 48 25.40 0.82 -0.31
N TYR A 49 24.13 0.73 0.12
CA TYR A 49 23.35 -0.51 -0.01
C TYR A 49 23.13 -0.88 -1.48
N PHE A 50 22.80 0.10 -2.34
CA PHE A 50 22.63 -0.12 -3.78
C PHE A 50 23.93 -0.47 -4.49
N GLU A 51 25.06 0.15 -4.11
CA GLU A 51 26.39 -0.17 -4.62
C GLU A 51 26.84 -1.58 -4.24
N HIS A 52 26.44 -2.07 -3.06
CA HIS A 52 26.71 -3.42 -2.61
C HIS A 52 25.85 -4.46 -3.34
N ILE A 53 24.55 -4.23 -3.45
CA ILE A 53 23.60 -5.19 -4.05
C ILE A 53 23.68 -5.20 -5.58
N ARG A 54 24.03 -4.08 -6.22
CA ARG A 54 24.07 -3.90 -7.69
C ARG A 54 22.81 -4.44 -8.41
N PRO A 55 21.60 -4.01 -8.03
CA PRO A 55 20.37 -4.53 -8.63
C PRO A 55 20.27 -4.15 -10.11
N THR A 56 19.74 -5.05 -10.94
CA THR A 56 19.36 -4.71 -12.33
C THR A 56 17.96 -4.11 -12.41
N HIS A 57 17.10 -4.47 -11.46
CA HIS A 57 15.69 -4.11 -11.36
C HIS A 57 15.32 -3.81 -9.91
N VAL A 58 14.39 -2.88 -9.69
CA VAL A 58 13.94 -2.51 -8.35
C VAL A 58 12.42 -2.49 -8.30
N ILE A 59 11.87 -3.22 -7.32
CA ILE A 59 10.50 -2.99 -6.85
C ILE A 59 10.61 -2.18 -5.55
N HIS A 60 10.03 -0.98 -5.56
CA HIS A 60 10.09 -0.02 -4.46
C HIS A 60 8.76 0.02 -3.69
N LEU A 61 8.68 -0.73 -2.58
CA LEU A 61 7.49 -0.80 -1.71
C LEU A 61 7.67 -0.07 -0.38
N ALA A 62 8.91 0.25 0.00
CA ALA A 62 9.20 0.91 1.27
C ALA A 62 8.53 2.28 1.34
N ALA A 63 7.83 2.55 2.43
CA ALA A 63 7.19 3.83 2.70
C ALA A 63 6.95 3.96 4.21
N LYS A 64 6.87 5.20 4.69
CA LYS A 64 6.24 5.48 5.97
C LYS A 64 4.74 5.42 5.77
N VAL A 65 4.11 4.37 6.32
CA VAL A 65 2.68 4.09 6.20
C VAL A 65 1.98 4.11 7.56
N GLY A 66 0.65 4.22 7.55
CA GLY A 66 -0.21 4.13 8.72
C GLY A 66 -1.68 4.27 8.33
N GLY A 67 -2.60 3.91 9.23
CA GLY A 67 -4.03 4.15 9.05
C GLY A 67 -4.41 5.63 9.02
N LEU A 68 -5.70 5.91 8.80
CA LEU A 68 -6.24 7.27 8.63
C LEU A 68 -5.80 8.23 9.75
N PHE A 69 -5.99 7.83 11.01
CA PHE A 69 -5.67 8.67 12.17
C PHE A 69 -4.18 9.01 12.27
N ALA A 70 -3.30 8.06 11.98
CA ALA A 70 -1.86 8.30 12.01
C ALA A 70 -1.46 9.37 10.98
N ASN A 71 -1.99 9.28 9.75
CA ASN A 71 -1.73 10.27 8.69
C ASN A 71 -2.23 11.67 9.08
N MET A 72 -3.46 11.77 9.59
CA MET A 72 -4.06 13.05 9.99
C MET A 72 -3.20 13.78 11.03
N SER A 73 -2.67 13.04 12.00
CA SER A 73 -1.83 13.60 13.07
C SER A 73 -0.39 13.94 12.65
N GLY A 74 0.06 13.48 11.46
CA GLY A 74 1.49 13.41 11.12
C GLY A 74 1.86 13.90 9.72
N ASN A 75 1.02 14.70 9.04
CA ASN A 75 1.22 15.07 7.63
C ASN A 75 2.65 15.54 7.27
N LEU A 76 3.29 16.38 8.10
CA LEU A 76 4.67 16.83 7.87
C LEU A 76 5.67 15.66 7.89
N GLU A 77 5.57 14.76 8.88
CA GLU A 77 6.46 13.61 9.00
C GLU A 77 6.27 12.64 7.83
N PHE A 78 5.01 12.33 7.50
CA PHE A 78 4.67 11.49 6.35
C PHE A 78 5.20 12.06 5.04
N PHE A 79 5.10 13.38 4.85
CA PHE A 79 5.67 14.04 3.67
C PHE A 79 7.20 13.90 3.65
N ARG A 80 7.89 14.38 4.69
CA ARG A 80 9.36 14.44 4.70
C ARG A 80 10.01 13.07 4.59
N GLN A 81 9.54 12.08 5.36
CA GLN A 81 10.14 10.74 5.33
C GLN A 81 9.91 10.05 3.99
N ASN A 82 8.69 10.12 3.44
CA ASN A 82 8.44 9.48 2.15
C ASN A 82 9.18 10.19 1.02
N VAL A 83 9.28 11.52 1.00
CA VAL A 83 10.10 12.23 0.00
C VAL A 83 11.56 11.77 0.07
N LEU A 84 12.17 11.70 1.26
CA LEU A 84 13.54 11.21 1.42
C LEU A 84 13.70 9.77 0.95
N ILE A 85 12.80 8.87 1.37
CA ILE A 85 12.84 7.45 0.97
C ILE A 85 12.75 7.33 -0.56
N ASN A 86 11.81 8.03 -1.18
CA ASN A 86 11.54 7.95 -2.61
C ASN A 86 12.73 8.51 -3.41
N ASP A 87 13.21 9.71 -3.05
CA ASP A 87 14.32 10.37 -3.72
C ASP A 87 15.60 9.53 -3.62
N ASN A 88 15.96 9.08 -2.42
CA ASN A 88 17.15 8.26 -2.20
C ASN A 88 17.11 6.96 -3.00
N VAL A 89 15.96 6.28 -3.05
CA VAL A 89 15.83 5.01 -3.79
C VAL A 89 15.93 5.23 -5.30
N LEU A 90 15.23 6.23 -5.85
CA LEU A 90 15.26 6.49 -7.29
C LEU A 90 16.64 7.01 -7.74
N ALA A 91 17.25 7.92 -6.98
CA ALA A 91 18.59 8.43 -7.26
C ALA A 91 19.66 7.32 -7.16
N SER A 92 19.60 6.48 -6.12
CA SER A 92 20.54 5.37 -5.96
C SER A 92 20.35 4.31 -7.05
N SER A 93 19.09 4.02 -7.43
CA SER A 93 18.77 3.13 -8.56
C SER A 93 19.42 3.62 -9.85
N PHE A 94 19.31 4.91 -10.13
CA PHE A 94 19.89 5.51 -11.32
C PHE A 94 21.43 5.43 -11.29
N SER A 95 22.04 5.79 -10.15
CA SER A 95 23.51 5.83 -10.00
C SER A 95 24.20 4.48 -10.25
N VAL A 96 23.53 3.36 -9.94
CA VAL A 96 24.09 2.01 -10.11
C VAL A 96 23.64 1.34 -11.42
N GLY A 97 22.90 2.04 -12.27
CA GLY A 97 22.47 1.55 -13.58
C GLY A 97 21.28 0.59 -13.55
N VAL A 98 20.35 0.74 -12.60
CA VAL A 98 19.08 -0.01 -12.60
C VAL A 98 18.30 0.29 -13.87
N ARG A 99 17.92 -0.75 -14.60
CA ARG A 99 17.24 -0.65 -15.91
C ARG A 99 15.77 -0.27 -15.77
N LYS A 100 15.13 -0.77 -14.71
CA LYS A 100 13.70 -0.57 -14.46
C LYS A 100 13.38 -0.50 -12.98
N VAL A 101 12.57 0.47 -12.63
CA VAL A 101 12.04 0.67 -11.27
C VAL A 101 10.51 0.60 -11.34
N VAL A 102 9.90 -0.22 -10.50
CA VAL A 102 8.46 -0.25 -10.27
C VAL A 102 8.18 0.20 -8.85
N SER A 103 7.74 1.45 -8.71
CA SER A 103 7.34 2.03 -7.44
C SER A 103 5.88 1.74 -7.11
N CYS A 104 5.50 1.83 -5.83
CA CYS A 104 4.13 1.61 -5.39
C CYS A 104 3.47 2.91 -4.91
N LEU A 105 2.43 3.33 -5.62
CA LEU A 105 1.56 4.46 -5.28
C LEU A 105 0.37 3.98 -4.42
N SER A 106 -0.73 4.73 -4.41
CA SER A 106 -1.97 4.41 -3.68
C SER A 106 -3.13 5.17 -4.31
N THR A 107 -4.35 4.64 -4.28
CA THR A 107 -5.53 5.40 -4.73
C THR A 107 -5.85 6.61 -3.86
N CYS A 108 -5.35 6.70 -2.62
CA CYS A 108 -5.54 7.89 -1.79
C CYS A 108 -4.77 9.13 -2.28
N ILE A 109 -3.97 9.00 -3.35
CA ILE A 109 -3.27 10.13 -3.96
C ILE A 109 -4.16 10.89 -4.94
N PHE A 110 -5.27 10.32 -5.42
CA PHE A 110 -6.11 11.01 -6.40
C PHE A 110 -6.75 12.28 -5.83
N PRO A 111 -7.20 13.21 -6.69
CA PRO A 111 -7.90 14.40 -6.24
C PRO A 111 -9.14 14.05 -5.40
N ASP A 112 -9.39 14.82 -4.34
CA ASP A 112 -10.57 14.64 -3.49
C ASP A 112 -11.87 14.93 -4.27
N GLN A 113 -11.87 16.04 -4.98
CA GLN A 113 -12.94 16.44 -5.88
C GLN A 113 -12.59 15.95 -7.29
N THR A 114 -13.18 14.82 -7.69
CA THR A 114 -12.88 14.14 -8.97
C THR A 114 -14.13 13.51 -9.60
N THR A 115 -14.02 13.10 -10.86
CA THR A 115 -15.01 12.27 -11.54
C THR A 115 -14.67 10.79 -11.42
N TYR A 116 -15.68 9.93 -11.52
CA TYR A 116 -15.53 8.47 -11.47
C TYR A 116 -15.97 7.83 -12.79
N PRO A 117 -15.34 6.73 -13.21
CA PRO A 117 -14.20 6.09 -12.56
C PRO A 117 -12.91 6.92 -12.65
N ILE A 118 -12.02 6.73 -11.68
CA ILE A 118 -10.69 7.34 -11.71
C ILE A 118 -9.76 6.53 -12.62
N ASP A 119 -9.00 7.21 -13.47
CA ASP A 119 -7.97 6.60 -14.30
C ASP A 119 -6.58 7.20 -14.00
N GLU A 120 -5.55 6.60 -14.58
CA GLU A 120 -4.15 6.94 -14.35
C GLU A 120 -3.77 8.36 -14.76
N THR A 121 -4.52 8.98 -15.68
CA THR A 121 -4.28 10.35 -16.14
C THR A 121 -4.71 11.39 -15.10
N MET A 122 -5.53 10.99 -14.12
CA MET A 122 -6.16 11.90 -13.17
C MET A 122 -5.33 12.19 -11.91
N VAL A 123 -4.17 11.55 -11.74
CA VAL A 123 -3.36 11.62 -10.50
C VAL A 123 -3.08 13.06 -10.05
N HIS A 124 -2.87 13.98 -11.00
CA HIS A 124 -2.50 15.38 -10.72
C HIS A 124 -3.62 16.40 -10.94
N ASN A 125 -4.85 15.97 -11.22
CA ASN A 125 -5.97 16.83 -11.62
C ASN A 125 -6.69 17.50 -10.44
N GLY A 126 -5.94 18.04 -9.48
CA GLY A 126 -6.46 18.70 -8.28
C GLY A 126 -5.85 18.18 -6.97
N PRO A 127 -6.12 18.84 -5.83
CA PRO A 127 -5.52 18.47 -4.55
C PRO A 127 -6.08 17.14 -4.00
N PRO A 128 -5.26 16.32 -3.32
CA PRO A 128 -5.73 15.14 -2.60
C PRO A 128 -6.49 15.57 -1.32
N HIS A 129 -7.18 14.63 -0.68
CA HIS A 129 -7.91 14.91 0.56
C HIS A 129 -6.98 15.35 1.71
N ASP A 130 -7.44 16.32 2.52
CA ASP A 130 -6.65 16.98 3.57
C ASP A 130 -6.23 16.04 4.72
N SER A 131 -6.89 14.90 4.89
CA SER A 131 -6.56 13.97 5.98
C SER A 131 -5.16 13.38 5.88
N ASN A 132 -4.58 13.32 4.68
CA ASN A 132 -3.31 12.62 4.43
C ASN A 132 -2.51 13.27 3.29
N TYR A 133 -2.71 14.57 3.03
CA TYR A 133 -2.09 15.29 1.93
C TYR A 133 -0.57 15.15 1.90
N GLY A 134 0.10 15.08 3.07
CA GLY A 134 1.54 14.93 3.17
C GLY A 134 2.03 13.59 2.59
N TYR A 135 1.35 12.49 2.91
CA TYR A 135 1.61 11.20 2.28
C TYR A 135 1.26 11.22 0.79
N SER A 136 0.09 11.77 0.45
CA SER A 136 -0.43 11.76 -0.92
C SER A 136 0.48 12.54 -1.87
N TYR A 137 0.91 13.75 -1.52
CA TYR A 137 1.85 14.51 -2.35
C TYR A 137 3.21 13.83 -2.44
N ALA A 138 3.75 13.26 -1.36
CA ALA A 138 5.02 12.52 -1.42
C ALA A 138 4.96 11.34 -2.40
N LYS A 139 3.83 10.63 -2.46
CA LYS A 139 3.58 9.57 -3.45
C LYS A 139 3.40 10.12 -4.86
N ARG A 140 2.66 11.22 -5.06
CA ARG A 140 2.55 11.88 -6.38
C ARG A 140 3.90 12.28 -6.95
N MET A 141 4.86 12.68 -6.09
CA MET A 141 6.20 13.06 -6.55
C MET A 141 7.00 11.88 -7.10
N ILE A 142 6.66 10.63 -6.75
CA ILE A 142 7.26 9.45 -7.42
C ILE A 142 6.93 9.47 -8.91
N ASP A 143 5.67 9.73 -9.27
CA ASP A 143 5.26 9.79 -10.68
C ASP A 143 5.95 10.94 -11.44
N VAL A 144 6.14 12.09 -10.79
CA VAL A 144 6.92 13.20 -11.36
C VAL A 144 8.38 12.79 -11.59
N LEU A 145 9.02 12.16 -10.59
CA LEU A 145 10.40 11.68 -10.70
C LEU A 145 10.54 10.62 -11.78
N ASN A 146 9.62 9.66 -11.84
CA ASN A 146 9.57 8.62 -12.87
C ASN A 146 9.57 9.21 -14.28
N ARG A 147 8.69 10.19 -14.52
CA ARG A 147 8.64 10.93 -15.80
C ARG A 147 9.94 11.66 -16.09
N ALA A 148 10.45 12.42 -15.13
CA ALA A 148 11.69 13.18 -15.31
C ALA A 148 12.91 12.28 -15.61
N TYR A 149 13.09 11.17 -14.89
CA TYR A 149 14.17 10.21 -15.16
C TYR A 149 14.03 9.58 -16.54
N SER A 150 12.82 9.18 -16.92
CA SER A 150 12.57 8.51 -18.20
C SER A 150 12.75 9.47 -19.38
N GLU A 151 12.26 10.71 -19.27
CA GLU A 151 12.44 11.77 -20.28
C GLU A 151 13.91 12.18 -20.44
N GLN A 152 14.64 12.35 -19.33
CA GLN A 152 16.01 12.84 -19.38
C GLN A 152 17.05 11.76 -19.72
N TYR A 153 16.81 10.51 -19.30
CA TYR A 153 17.83 9.45 -19.38
C TYR A 153 17.36 8.17 -20.09
N GLY A 154 16.10 8.07 -20.51
CA GLY A 154 15.58 6.91 -21.24
C GLY A 154 15.49 5.62 -20.41
N VAL A 155 15.52 5.72 -19.08
CA VAL A 155 15.27 4.58 -18.17
C VAL A 155 13.78 4.29 -18.07
N VAL A 156 13.39 3.07 -17.66
CA VAL A 156 11.97 2.72 -17.49
C VAL A 156 11.59 2.78 -16.02
N TYR A 157 11.28 3.97 -15.53
CA TYR A 157 10.85 4.16 -14.14
C TYR A 157 9.33 4.36 -14.15
N THR A 158 8.61 3.42 -13.55
CA THR A 158 7.14 3.39 -13.58
C THR A 158 6.59 3.12 -12.19
N SER A 159 5.27 3.08 -12.06
CA SER A 159 4.64 2.77 -10.80
C SER A 159 3.29 2.07 -10.94
N VAL A 160 2.91 1.34 -9.91
CA VAL A 160 1.60 0.71 -9.79
C VAL A 160 0.74 1.47 -8.80
N ILE A 161 -0.56 1.56 -9.05
CA ILE A 161 -1.54 2.17 -8.16
C ILE A 161 -2.50 1.08 -7.65
N PRO A 162 -2.16 0.38 -6.56
CA PRO A 162 -3.08 -0.59 -5.98
C PRO A 162 -4.25 0.09 -5.26
N THR A 163 -5.39 -0.58 -5.22
CA THR A 163 -6.51 -0.25 -4.32
C THR A 163 -6.26 -0.77 -2.90
N ASN A 164 -7.31 -1.05 -2.11
CA ASN A 164 -7.15 -1.45 -0.71
C ASN A 164 -6.58 -2.87 -0.63
N VAL A 165 -5.30 -2.99 -0.34
CA VAL A 165 -4.61 -4.28 -0.25
C VAL A 165 -4.94 -4.97 1.08
N PHE A 166 -5.17 -6.29 1.04
CA PHE A 166 -5.29 -7.13 2.23
C PHE A 166 -4.65 -8.49 2.04
N GLY A 167 -4.27 -9.16 3.13
CA GLY A 167 -3.78 -10.53 3.08
C GLY A 167 -2.91 -10.92 4.27
N PRO A 168 -2.18 -12.04 4.20
CA PRO A 168 -1.24 -12.45 5.23
C PRO A 168 -0.14 -11.39 5.46
N TYR A 169 0.36 -11.30 6.69
CA TYR A 169 1.42 -10.35 7.10
C TYR A 169 1.01 -8.87 7.06
N ASP A 170 -0.29 -8.57 7.04
CA ASP A 170 -0.81 -7.20 7.21
C ASP A 170 -0.64 -6.67 8.64
N ASN A 171 -0.86 -5.38 8.84
CA ASN A 171 -0.96 -4.76 10.14
C ASN A 171 -2.38 -4.93 10.71
N PHE A 172 -2.56 -5.98 11.53
CA PHE A 172 -3.81 -6.28 12.23
C PHE A 172 -4.06 -5.41 13.47
N ASN A 173 -3.25 -4.39 13.75
CA ASN A 173 -3.54 -3.47 14.86
C ASN A 173 -4.86 -2.71 14.60
N ILE A 174 -5.77 -2.72 15.59
CA ILE A 174 -7.13 -2.15 15.43
C ILE A 174 -7.12 -0.62 15.25
N GLU A 175 -6.15 0.07 15.84
CA GLU A 175 -6.07 1.54 15.82
C GLU A 175 -5.24 2.05 14.63
N ARG A 176 -4.17 1.31 14.29
CA ARG A 176 -3.16 1.75 13.31
C ARG A 176 -3.25 1.04 11.96
N GLY A 177 -3.98 -0.08 11.89
CA GLY A 177 -4.15 -0.89 10.69
C GLY A 177 -5.21 -0.35 9.73
N HIS A 178 -5.31 -0.99 8.56
CA HIS A 178 -6.35 -0.69 7.58
C HIS A 178 -7.67 -1.36 7.94
N VAL A 179 -8.73 -1.01 7.21
CA VAL A 179 -10.11 -1.41 7.54
C VAL A 179 -10.26 -2.94 7.62
N LEU A 180 -9.83 -3.68 6.60
CA LEU A 180 -10.03 -5.13 6.54
C LEU A 180 -9.20 -5.93 7.57
N PRO A 181 -7.88 -5.69 7.76
CA PRO A 181 -7.14 -6.35 8.84
C PRO A 181 -7.65 -5.94 10.24
N GLY A 182 -8.10 -4.68 10.42
CA GLY A 182 -8.75 -4.23 11.65
C GLY A 182 -10.07 -4.98 11.92
N LEU A 183 -10.90 -5.20 10.89
CA LEU A 183 -12.13 -6.00 11.00
C LEU A 183 -11.83 -7.46 11.35
N ILE A 184 -10.81 -8.07 10.75
CA ILE A 184 -10.39 -9.45 11.05
C ILE A 184 -9.99 -9.57 12.53
N HIS A 185 -9.19 -8.63 13.05
CA HIS A 185 -8.79 -8.66 14.46
C HIS A 185 -9.99 -8.43 15.39
N LYS A 186 -10.88 -7.48 15.07
CA LYS A 186 -12.12 -7.28 15.85
C LYS A 186 -12.99 -8.54 15.87
N ALA A 187 -13.13 -9.23 14.73
CA ALA A 187 -13.90 -10.47 14.65
C ALA A 187 -13.27 -11.56 15.53
N TYR A 188 -11.94 -11.69 15.52
CA TYR A 188 -11.21 -12.60 16.39
C TYR A 188 -11.49 -12.32 17.89
N LEU A 189 -11.43 -11.04 18.31
CA LEU A 189 -11.72 -10.67 19.70
C LEU A 189 -13.19 -10.88 20.06
N SER A 190 -14.10 -10.51 19.16
CA SER A 190 -15.55 -10.68 19.33
C SER A 190 -15.91 -12.15 19.55
N LYS A 191 -15.32 -13.06 18.75
CA LYS A 191 -15.48 -14.50 18.92
C LYS A 191 -14.94 -14.99 20.26
N LYS A 192 -13.75 -14.53 20.67
CA LYS A 192 -13.14 -14.91 21.95
C LYS A 192 -13.95 -14.46 23.16
N GLN A 193 -14.63 -13.32 23.05
CA GLN A 193 -15.39 -12.70 24.14
C GLN A 193 -16.90 -12.99 24.07
N ASN A 194 -17.35 -13.72 23.05
CA ASN A 194 -18.78 -13.95 22.75
C ASN A 194 -19.60 -12.64 22.66
N GLN A 195 -19.03 -11.64 21.98
CA GLN A 195 -19.62 -10.31 21.76
C GLN A 195 -19.93 -10.09 20.27
N PRO A 196 -20.83 -9.15 19.94
CA PRO A 196 -21.07 -8.76 18.56
C PRO A 196 -19.85 -8.09 17.93
N LEU A 197 -19.61 -8.36 16.64
CA LEU A 197 -18.62 -7.64 15.85
C LEU A 197 -19.11 -6.21 15.60
N ILE A 198 -18.42 -5.22 16.18
CA ILE A 198 -18.74 -3.80 16.01
C ILE A 198 -17.97 -3.21 14.83
N VAL A 199 -18.70 -2.82 13.80
CA VAL A 199 -18.21 -2.05 12.64
C VAL A 199 -18.41 -0.57 12.93
N TRP A 200 -17.36 0.23 12.77
CA TRP A 200 -17.43 1.68 13.01
C TRP A 200 -17.89 2.43 11.74
N GLY A 201 -18.77 3.41 11.92
CA GLY A 201 -19.33 4.23 10.85
C GLY A 201 -20.63 3.65 10.28
N SER A 202 -21.13 4.21 9.18
CA SER A 202 -22.39 3.78 8.53
C SER A 202 -22.29 2.41 7.83
N GLY A 203 -21.06 1.98 7.50
CA GLY A 203 -20.79 0.82 6.68
C GLY A 203 -21.11 1.00 5.19
N THR A 204 -21.59 2.18 4.77
CA THR A 204 -21.99 2.47 3.38
C THR A 204 -20.86 2.80 2.40
N PRO A 205 -19.67 3.31 2.80
CA PRO A 205 -18.62 3.61 1.82
C PRO A 205 -18.21 2.37 1.01
N LEU A 206 -18.12 2.52 -0.31
CA LEU A 206 -17.70 1.49 -1.26
C LEU A 206 -16.19 1.51 -1.43
N ARG A 207 -15.58 0.33 -1.52
CA ARG A 207 -14.14 0.15 -1.67
C ARG A 207 -13.86 -1.05 -2.56
N GLN A 208 -12.87 -0.90 -3.43
CA GLN A 208 -12.23 -2.01 -4.13
C GLN A 208 -11.11 -2.57 -3.24
N PHE A 209 -11.08 -3.90 -3.08
CA PHE A 209 -10.07 -4.62 -2.34
C PHE A 209 -9.31 -5.56 -3.26
N ILE A 210 -7.98 -5.58 -3.14
CA ILE A 210 -7.11 -6.47 -3.90
C ILE A 210 -6.33 -7.37 -2.94
N TYR A 211 -6.32 -8.67 -3.22
CA TYR A 211 -5.58 -9.63 -2.41
C TYR A 211 -4.07 -9.46 -2.63
N SER A 212 -3.28 -9.49 -1.56
CA SER A 212 -1.85 -9.15 -1.62
C SER A 212 -1.03 -10.09 -2.52
N VAL A 213 -1.46 -11.34 -2.67
CA VAL A 213 -0.80 -12.30 -3.57
C VAL A 213 -1.12 -12.00 -5.03
N ASP A 214 -2.38 -11.63 -5.35
CA ASP A 214 -2.75 -11.19 -6.70
C ASP A 214 -2.04 -9.90 -7.09
N LEU A 215 -1.97 -8.94 -6.17
CA LEU A 215 -1.15 -7.75 -6.37
C LEU A 215 0.33 -8.13 -6.59
N GLY A 216 0.85 -9.11 -5.85
CA GLY A 216 2.20 -9.60 -6.04
C GLY A 216 2.45 -10.16 -7.44
N ARG A 217 1.50 -10.96 -7.97
CA ARG A 217 1.53 -11.48 -9.35
C ARG A 217 1.53 -10.35 -10.38
N LEU A 218 0.66 -9.35 -10.20
CA LEU A 218 0.57 -8.20 -11.09
C LEU A 218 1.82 -7.34 -11.06
N ILE A 219 2.43 -7.10 -9.88
CA ILE A 219 3.69 -6.34 -9.77
C ILE A 219 4.84 -7.08 -10.47
N ILE A 220 4.91 -8.41 -10.33
CA ILE A 220 5.91 -9.22 -11.05
C ILE A 220 5.70 -9.09 -12.57
N TRP A 221 4.46 -9.14 -13.03
CA TRP A 221 4.13 -8.91 -14.45
C TRP A 221 4.52 -7.49 -14.89
N THR A 222 4.20 -6.45 -14.12
CA THR A 222 4.60 -5.06 -14.42
C THR A 222 6.12 -4.95 -14.53
N LEU A 223 6.86 -5.58 -13.63
CA LEU A 223 8.33 -5.60 -13.67
C LEU A 223 8.85 -6.24 -14.97
N ARG A 224 8.26 -7.36 -15.38
CA ARG A 224 8.75 -8.15 -16.52
C ARG A 224 8.29 -7.63 -17.88
N GLU A 225 7.06 -7.13 -17.98
CA GLU A 225 6.38 -6.94 -19.27
C GLU A 225 5.96 -5.49 -19.55
N TYR A 226 5.60 -4.70 -18.52
CA TYR A 226 5.05 -3.36 -18.71
C TYR A 226 6.14 -2.29 -18.86
N ASN A 227 6.38 -1.83 -20.09
CA ASN A 227 7.51 -0.94 -20.42
C ASN A 227 7.10 0.52 -20.67
N ASP A 228 5.96 0.94 -20.13
CA ASP A 228 5.52 2.33 -20.13
C ASP A 228 5.97 3.04 -18.83
N THR A 229 6.23 4.34 -18.92
CA THR A 229 6.58 5.20 -17.77
C THR A 229 5.34 5.61 -16.98
N SER A 230 4.19 5.69 -17.64
CA SER A 230 2.91 6.01 -17.01
C SER A 230 2.57 4.98 -15.92
N PRO A 231 1.88 5.41 -14.85
CA PRO A 231 1.44 4.48 -13.84
C PRO A 231 0.35 3.56 -14.38
N ILE A 232 0.11 2.43 -13.69
CA ILE A 232 -0.99 1.51 -13.98
C ILE A 232 -1.77 1.16 -12.72
N ILE A 233 -3.10 1.27 -12.75
CA ILE A 233 -3.99 0.87 -11.65
C ILE A 233 -4.06 -0.65 -11.59
N LEU A 234 -3.76 -1.20 -10.42
CA LEU A 234 -3.88 -2.63 -10.13
C LEU A 234 -5.04 -2.85 -9.17
N SER A 235 -6.21 -3.10 -9.74
CA SER A 235 -7.48 -3.25 -9.00
C SER A 235 -8.34 -4.37 -9.58
N VAL A 236 -9.33 -4.78 -8.79
CA VAL A 236 -10.52 -5.48 -9.30
C VAL A 236 -11.33 -4.54 -10.22
N PRO A 237 -12.19 -5.10 -11.09
CA PRO A 237 -13.14 -4.32 -11.88
C PRO A 237 -14.03 -3.39 -11.05
N GLU A 238 -14.60 -2.36 -11.67
CA GLU A 238 -15.47 -1.37 -11.02
C GLU A 238 -16.73 -1.99 -10.42
N ASP A 239 -17.33 -2.97 -11.10
CA ASP A 239 -18.52 -3.69 -10.65
C ASP A 239 -18.27 -4.66 -9.47
N GLN A 240 -17.02 -4.78 -9.02
CA GLN A 240 -16.61 -5.58 -7.87
C GLN A 240 -16.28 -4.74 -6.63
N GLU A 241 -16.65 -3.45 -6.61
CA GLU A 241 -16.61 -2.67 -5.38
C GLU A 241 -17.59 -3.24 -4.33
N ILE A 242 -17.16 -3.23 -3.07
CA ILE A 242 -18.00 -3.67 -1.96
C ILE A 242 -18.05 -2.61 -0.86
N SER A 243 -19.19 -2.51 -0.20
CA SER A 243 -19.35 -1.66 0.99
C SER A 243 -18.54 -2.19 2.17
N ILE A 244 -18.17 -1.30 3.10
CA ILE A 244 -17.57 -1.72 4.38
C ILE A 244 -18.46 -2.70 5.13
N ARG A 245 -19.79 -2.58 5.02
CA ARG A 245 -20.74 -3.55 5.58
C ARG A 245 -20.59 -4.93 4.95
N GLN A 246 -20.52 -5.03 3.62
CA GLN A 246 -20.30 -6.30 2.92
C GLN A 246 -18.95 -6.91 3.27
N ALA A 247 -17.89 -6.10 3.34
CA ALA A 247 -16.57 -6.55 3.77
C ALA A 247 -16.58 -7.10 5.20
N ALA A 248 -17.24 -6.41 6.13
CA ALA A 248 -17.41 -6.89 7.50
C ALA A 248 -18.24 -8.18 7.58
N GLN A 249 -19.26 -8.34 6.74
CA GLN A 249 -20.05 -9.57 6.64
C GLN A 249 -19.20 -10.74 6.13
N ALA A 250 -18.35 -10.51 5.11
CA ALA A 250 -17.44 -11.53 4.61
C ALA A 250 -16.47 -12.00 5.70
N VAL A 251 -15.91 -11.06 6.48
CA VAL A 251 -15.05 -11.37 7.64
C VAL A 251 -15.84 -12.14 8.71
N ALA A 252 -17.05 -11.71 9.05
CA ALA A 252 -17.88 -12.38 10.04
C ALA A 252 -18.19 -13.83 9.64
N ASN A 253 -18.55 -14.06 8.38
CA ASN A 253 -18.81 -15.39 7.84
C ASN A 253 -17.56 -16.27 7.89
N ALA A 254 -16.41 -15.76 7.43
CA ALA A 254 -15.15 -16.49 7.43
C ALA A 254 -14.67 -16.86 8.85
N MET A 255 -14.93 -16.00 9.83
CA MET A 255 -14.52 -16.20 11.23
C MET A 255 -15.56 -16.95 12.07
N GLY A 256 -16.77 -17.14 11.55
CA GLY A 256 -17.91 -17.75 12.27
C GLY A 256 -18.49 -16.84 13.36
N CYS A 257 -18.53 -15.51 13.14
CA CYS A 257 -19.20 -14.55 14.01
C CYS A 257 -20.69 -14.47 13.66
N THR A 258 -21.57 -14.71 14.62
CA THR A 258 -23.04 -14.77 14.41
C THR A 258 -23.75 -13.44 14.62
N GLN A 259 -23.11 -12.47 15.26
CA GLN A 259 -23.68 -11.16 15.56
C GLN A 259 -22.78 -10.05 14.99
N LEU A 260 -23.35 -9.20 14.13
CA LEU A 260 -22.69 -8.03 13.54
C LEU A 260 -23.53 -6.79 13.82
N THR A 261 -22.90 -5.75 14.36
CA THR A 261 -23.53 -4.46 14.64
C THR A 261 -22.74 -3.35 13.98
N VAL A 262 -23.44 -2.47 13.27
CA VAL A 262 -22.86 -1.25 12.70
C VAL A 262 -23.18 -0.11 13.64
N SER A 263 -22.15 0.59 14.11
CA SER A 263 -22.27 1.67 15.09
C SER A 263 -21.80 2.99 14.51
N LEU A 264 -22.70 3.99 14.56
CA LEU A 264 -22.37 5.39 14.26
C LEU A 264 -21.53 6.04 15.37
N LEU A 265 -21.39 5.38 16.53
CA LEU A 265 -20.54 5.86 17.62
C LEU A 265 -19.09 5.75 17.16
N SER A 266 -18.47 6.91 16.94
CA SER A 266 -17.06 7.00 16.56
C SER A 266 -16.17 6.46 17.68
N LEU A 267 -14.93 6.08 17.33
CA LEU A 267 -13.85 5.79 18.29
C LEU A 267 -13.77 6.84 19.42
N TYR A 268 -14.02 8.11 19.09
CA TYR A 268 -14.01 9.23 20.03
C TYR A 268 -15.07 9.09 21.12
N LEU A 269 -16.29 8.69 20.79
CA LEU A 269 -17.35 8.53 21.80
C LEU A 269 -17.10 7.31 22.68
N PHE A 270 -16.57 6.21 22.12
CA PHE A 270 -16.23 5.02 22.89
C PHE A 270 -15.10 5.28 23.90
N TYR A 271 -14.07 6.05 23.51
CA TYR A 271 -12.98 6.45 24.39
C TYR A 271 -13.45 7.42 25.50
N PHE A 272 -14.39 8.32 25.18
CA PHE A 272 -15.00 9.22 26.16
C PHE A 272 -15.88 8.48 27.18
N ILE A 273 -16.58 7.42 26.76
CA ILE A 273 -17.41 6.59 27.64
C ILE A 273 -16.54 5.71 28.56
N LEU A 274 -15.45 5.12 28.05
CA LEU A 274 -14.55 4.25 28.82
C LEU A 274 -13.61 4.99 29.80
N LEU A 275 -13.34 6.29 29.58
CA LEU A 275 -12.57 7.09 30.54
C LEU A 275 -13.44 7.75 31.63
N HIS A 276 -14.76 7.67 31.51
CA HIS A 276 -15.73 8.26 32.45
C HIS A 276 -16.72 7.23 33.02
N THR A 277 -16.38 5.94 32.96
CA THR A 277 -17.01 4.85 33.71
C THR A 277 -15.94 4.03 34.42
#